data_AF-A0A517VAV7-F1
#
_entry.id   AF-A0A517VAV7-F1
#
_cell.length_a   1.000
_cell.length_b   1.000
_cell.length_c   1.000
_cell.angle_alpha   90.00
_cell.angle_beta   90.00
_cell.angle_gamma   90.00
#
_symmetry.space_group_name_H-M   'P 1'
#
loop_
_entity.id
_entity.type
_entity.pdbx_description
1 polymer ?
#
loop_
_entity_poly.entity_id
_entity_poly.type
_entity_poly.pdbx_seq_one_letter_code
_entity_poly.pdbx_strand_id
1 'polypeptide(L)'
;MDGSPLAGANIIFQPQEGGASFALTDDNGNYKLLYNANTVGAIPGAHAVKISKEKNPEEPGQNLVPPRYNDQSTLTAEVKAGDANQIPFELTTKK
;
A
#
# COMPACT_ATOMS: atom_id res chain seq x y z
N MET A 1 9.48 0.84 -9.20
CA MET A 1 10.78 0.54 -8.61
C MET A 1 11.80 1.39 -9.34
N ASP A 2 12.46 2.33 -8.64
CA ASP A 2 13.28 3.41 -9.22
C ASP A 2 12.51 4.29 -10.23
N GLY A 3 11.31 4.76 -9.85
CA GLY A 3 10.43 5.57 -10.71
C GLY A 3 9.55 4.77 -11.68
N SER A 4 9.69 3.44 -11.75
CA SER A 4 8.76 2.60 -12.53
C SER A 4 7.48 2.25 -11.75
N PRO A 5 6.30 2.20 -12.40
CA PRO A 5 5.08 1.77 -11.74
C PRO A 5 5.18 0.31 -11.29
N LEU A 6 4.76 0.02 -10.06
CA LEU A 6 4.75 -1.34 -9.54
C LEU A 6 3.34 -1.91 -9.68
N ALA A 7 3.13 -2.72 -10.72
CA ALA A 7 1.86 -3.39 -10.94
C ALA A 7 1.60 -4.52 -9.94
N GLY A 8 0.38 -4.62 -9.42
CA GLY A 8 -0.13 -5.72 -8.60
C GLY A 8 0.54 -5.86 -7.24
N ALA A 9 1.05 -4.79 -6.64
CA ALA A 9 1.47 -4.76 -5.25
C ALA A 9 0.26 -4.50 -4.34
N ASN A 10 0.19 -5.27 -3.27
CA ASN A 10 -0.80 -5.11 -2.22
C ASN A 10 -0.33 -4.05 -1.24
N ILE A 11 -1.20 -3.09 -0.98
CA ILE A 11 -1.02 -2.00 -0.05
C ILE A 11 -2.08 -2.15 1.02
N ILE A 12 -1.69 -2.09 2.28
CA ILE A 12 -2.56 -2.26 3.43
C ILE A 12 -2.38 -1.04 4.32
N PHE A 13 -3.46 -0.33 4.58
CA PHE A 13 -3.50 0.82 5.46
C PHE A 13 -4.16 0.38 6.76
N GLN A 14 -3.37 0.27 7.82
CA GLN A 14 -3.84 -0.11 9.14
C GLN A 14 -3.93 1.15 10.02
N PRO A 15 -5.12 1.68 10.31
CA PRO A 15 -5.25 2.76 11.27
C PRO A 15 -4.90 2.29 12.69
N GLN A 16 -4.60 3.23 13.57
CA GLN A 16 -4.52 2.95 15.00
C GLN A 16 -5.90 2.59 15.59
N GLU A 17 -6.98 3.15 15.02
CA GLU A 17 -8.35 2.93 15.45
C GLU A 17 -9.27 2.81 14.23
N GLY A 18 -10.05 1.73 14.13
CA GLY A 18 -10.96 1.46 13.01
C GLY A 18 -10.54 0.28 12.11
N GLY A 19 -11.14 0.20 10.93
CA GLY A 19 -10.89 -0.89 9.97
C GLY A 19 -9.67 -0.65 9.08
N ALA A 20 -8.90 -1.71 8.84
CA ALA A 20 -7.82 -1.67 7.86
C ALA A 20 -8.39 -1.57 6.43
N SER A 21 -7.73 -0.77 5.60
CA SER A 21 -8.07 -0.60 4.18
C SER A 21 -7.04 -1.30 3.31
N PHE A 22 -7.47 -1.80 2.16
CA PHE A 22 -6.62 -2.54 1.23
C PHE A 22 -6.60 -1.83 -0.11
N ALA A 23 -5.46 -1.84 -0.77
CA ALA A 23 -5.27 -1.26 -2.08
C ALA A 23 -4.46 -2.22 -2.93
N LEU A 24 -4.79 -2.32 -4.20
CA LEU A 24 -3.98 -3.02 -5.20
C LEU A 24 -3.48 -1.97 -6.19
N THR A 25 -2.19 -2.01 -6.49
CA THR A 25 -1.62 -1.19 -7.55
C THR A 25 -1.91 -1.80 -8.91
N ASP A 26 -2.28 -0.98 -9.88
CA ASP A 26 -2.46 -1.33 -11.28
C ASP A 26 -1.14 -1.22 -12.04
N ASP A 27 -1.14 -1.61 -13.33
CA ASP A 27 0.05 -1.58 -14.21
C ASP A 27 0.71 -0.19 -14.31
N ASN A 28 -0.09 0.86 -14.11
CA ASN A 28 0.36 2.25 -14.09
C ASN A 28 0.87 2.72 -12.71
N GLY A 29 0.93 1.84 -11.71
CA GLY A 29 1.37 2.18 -10.34
C GLY A 29 0.32 2.98 -9.55
N ASN A 30 -0.85 3.21 -10.13
CA ASN A 30 -2.00 3.77 -9.44
C ASN A 30 -2.60 2.72 -8.53
N TYR A 31 -3.10 3.12 -7.37
CA TYR A 31 -3.80 2.21 -6.48
C TYR A 31 -5.08 2.86 -5.97
N LYS A 32 -6.03 2.03 -5.56
CA LYS A 32 -7.30 2.48 -4.97
C LYS A 32 -7.48 1.83 -3.62
N LEU A 33 -7.57 2.64 -2.58
CA LEU A 33 -7.92 2.15 -1.25
C LEU A 33 -9.37 1.69 -1.23
N LEU A 34 -9.58 0.53 -0.65
CA LEU A 34 -10.85 -0.15 -0.42
C LEU A 34 -10.93 -0.39 1.08
N TYR A 35 -11.79 0.36 1.74
CA TYR A 35 -12.12 0.15 3.15
C TYR A 35 -12.92 -1.15 3.32
N ASN A 36 -13.83 -1.42 2.38
CA ASN A 36 -14.61 -2.66 2.30
C ASN A 36 -14.89 -3.00 0.83
N ALA A 37 -15.43 -4.19 0.57
CA ALA A 37 -15.83 -4.62 -0.77
C ALA A 37 -16.79 -3.65 -1.49
N ASN A 38 -17.56 -2.86 -0.74
CA ASN A 38 -18.49 -1.85 -1.26
C ASN A 38 -18.07 -0.41 -0.97
N THR A 39 -16.97 -0.18 -0.26
CA THR A 39 -16.57 1.15 0.21
C THR A 39 -15.13 1.44 -0.20
N VAL A 40 -14.98 2.34 -1.15
CA VAL A 40 -13.68 2.85 -1.60
C VAL A 40 -13.27 3.99 -0.68
N GLY A 41 -12.02 3.98 -0.22
CA GLY A 41 -11.43 4.97 0.67
C GLY A 41 -10.75 4.36 1.90
N ALA A 42 -10.37 5.24 2.82
CA ALA A 42 -9.94 4.91 4.17
C ALA A 42 -10.66 5.83 5.16
N ILE A 43 -10.65 5.43 6.42
CA ILE A 43 -11.07 6.31 7.51
C ILE A 43 -10.11 7.52 7.54
N PRO A 44 -10.57 8.73 7.85
CA PRO A 44 -9.68 9.85 8.08
C PRO A 44 -8.84 9.65 9.35
N GLY A 45 -7.52 9.86 9.26
CA GLY A 45 -6.58 9.70 10.37
C GLY A 45 -5.21 9.17 9.96
N ALA A 46 -4.38 8.85 10.95
CA ALA A 46 -3.05 8.27 10.73
C ALA A 46 -3.13 6.75 10.55
N HIS A 47 -2.58 6.26 9.44
CA HIS A 47 -2.58 4.86 9.04
C HIS A 47 -1.15 4.39 8.84
N ALA A 48 -0.81 3.22 9.38
CA ALA A 48 0.41 2.51 9.05
C ALA A 48 0.23 1.83 7.69
N VAL A 49 1.12 2.11 6.75
CA VAL A 49 1.05 1.58 5.38
C VAL A 49 2.00 0.41 5.26
N LYS A 50 1.50 -0.74 4.82
CA LYS A 50 2.31 -1.93 4.53
C LYS A 50 2.14 -2.29 3.06
N ILE A 51 3.23 -2.51 2.38
CA ILE A 51 3.27 -2.75 0.94
C ILE A 51 4.02 -4.05 0.71
N SER A 52 3.35 -5.00 0.09
CA SER A 52 3.92 -6.29 -0.30
C SER A 52 3.71 -6.53 -1.79
N LYS A 53 4.69 -7.16 -2.42
CA LYS A 53 4.58 -7.59 -3.82
C LYS A 53 5.22 -8.94 -3.96
N GLU A 54 4.37 -9.94 -4.07
CA GLU A 54 4.80 -11.29 -4.42
C GLU A 54 5.15 -11.30 -5.91
N LYS A 55 6.38 -11.69 -6.23
CA LYS A 55 6.82 -11.83 -7.63
C LYS A 55 6.16 -13.03 -8.30
N ASN A 56 6.05 -14.13 -7.56
CA ASN A 56 5.50 -15.38 -8.05
C ASN A 56 4.70 -16.07 -6.92
N PRO A 57 3.44 -16.45 -7.15
CA PRO A 57 2.65 -17.18 -6.14
C PRO A 57 3.21 -18.60 -5.88
N GLU A 58 4.03 -19.11 -6.80
CA GLU A 58 4.69 -20.42 -6.68
C GLU A 58 6.03 -20.37 -5.92
N GLU A 59 6.57 -19.17 -5.69
CA GLU A 59 7.85 -18.98 -4.98
C GLU A 59 7.67 -18.09 -3.73
N PRO A 60 7.15 -18.66 -2.62
CA PRO A 60 7.01 -17.93 -1.37
C PRO A 60 8.40 -17.48 -0.88
N GLY A 61 8.59 -16.16 -0.77
CA GLY A 61 9.84 -15.55 -0.30
C GLY A 61 10.47 -14.56 -1.28
N GLN A 62 10.10 -14.60 -2.56
CA GLN A 62 10.54 -13.60 -3.53
C GLN A 62 9.59 -12.40 -3.53
N ASN A 63 9.64 -11.61 -2.45
CA ASN A 63 9.00 -10.30 -2.41
C ASN A 63 9.86 -9.29 -3.15
N LEU A 64 9.29 -8.62 -4.14
CA LEU A 64 9.98 -7.52 -4.83
C LEU A 64 10.15 -6.32 -3.90
N VAL A 65 9.24 -6.15 -2.94
CA VAL A 65 9.26 -5.04 -1.98
C VAL A 65 10.06 -5.43 -0.74
N PRO A 66 11.05 -4.60 -0.32
CA PRO A 66 11.85 -4.90 0.86
C PRO A 66 11.01 -4.85 2.15
N PRO A 67 11.42 -5.59 3.21
CA PRO A 67 10.67 -5.71 4.45
C PRO A 67 10.45 -4.37 5.17
N ARG A 68 11.29 -3.35 4.93
CA ARG A 68 11.13 -1.98 5.44
C ARG A 68 9.84 -1.27 4.99
N TYR A 69 9.15 -1.80 3.99
CA TYR A 69 7.86 -1.31 3.55
C TYR A 69 6.73 -2.31 3.84
N ASN A 70 7.04 -3.52 4.33
CA ASN A 70 6.06 -4.56 4.64
C ASN A 70 6.08 -4.91 6.15
N ASP A 71 6.85 -5.93 6.53
CA ASP A 71 6.93 -6.45 7.90
C ASP A 71 7.46 -5.40 8.89
N GLN A 72 8.50 -4.68 8.48
CA GLN A 72 9.11 -3.58 9.20
C GLN A 72 8.68 -2.23 8.62
N SER A 73 7.44 -2.14 8.14
CA SER A 73 7.00 -0.88 7.55
C SER A 73 7.00 0.26 8.56
N THR A 74 7.72 1.32 8.22
CA THR A 74 7.71 2.60 8.92
C THR A 74 6.91 3.66 8.17
N LEU A 75 6.25 3.27 7.07
CA LEU A 75 5.42 4.18 6.28
C LEU A 75 4.15 4.53 7.05
N THR A 76 3.86 5.82 7.13
CA THR A 76 2.61 6.35 7.64
C THR A 76 1.93 7.18 6.58
N ALA A 77 0.60 7.14 6.60
CA ALA A 77 -0.25 7.89 5.70
C ALA A 77 -1.33 8.61 6.49
N GLU A 78 -1.46 9.90 6.24
CA GLU A 78 -2.55 10.70 6.80
C GLU A 78 -3.65 10.83 5.77
N VAL A 79 -4.82 10.27 6.09
CA VAL A 79 -6.02 10.36 5.26
C VAL A 79 -6.88 11.51 5.79
N LYS A 80 -7.20 12.48 4.94
CA LYS A 80 -8.09 13.60 5.25
C LYS A 80 -9.51 13.32 4.76
N ALA A 81 -10.50 13.64 5.59
CA ALA A 81 -11.91 13.43 5.25
C ALA A 81 -12.34 14.37 4.12
N GLY A 82 -12.94 13.83 3.06
CA GLY A 82 -13.53 14.62 1.97
C GLY A 82 -12.57 15.04 0.86
N ASP A 83 -11.28 14.72 0.97
CA ASP A 83 -10.25 15.05 -0.03
C ASP A 83 -9.75 13.83 -0.80
N ALA A 84 -9.29 14.06 -2.02
CA ALA A 84 -8.55 13.08 -2.80
C ALA A 84 -7.16 12.92 -2.19
N ASN A 85 -7.03 11.99 -1.23
CA ASN A 85 -5.75 11.67 -0.60
C ASN A 85 -4.83 10.93 -1.58
N GLN A 86 -4.12 11.70 -2.40
CA GLN A 86 -3.08 11.18 -3.28
C GLN A 86 -1.75 11.17 -2.53
N ILE A 87 -1.43 10.04 -1.91
CA ILE A 87 -0.18 9.85 -1.16
C ILE A 87 0.75 9.01 -2.03
N PRO A 88 1.64 9.62 -2.84
CA PRO A 88 2.59 8.84 -3.62
C PRO A 88 3.57 8.14 -2.68
N PHE A 89 3.64 6.81 -2.74
CA PHE A 89 4.67 6.04 -2.05
C PHE A 89 5.79 5.71 -3.03
N GLU A 90 6.97 6.27 -2.79
CA GLU A 90 8.16 5.92 -3.55
C GLU A 90 8.76 4.61 -3.03
N LEU A 91 8.38 3.51 -3.69
CA LEU A 91 8.94 2.19 -3.42
C LEU A 91 10.28 2.04 -4.14
N THR A 92 11.36 2.04 -3.36
CA THR A 92 12.71 1.74 -3.85
C THR A 92 13.08 0.29 -3.50
N THR A 93 13.58 -0.46 -4.49
CA THR A 93 14.07 -1.84 -4.28
C THR A 93 15.50 -1.88 -3.76
N LYS A 94 16.19 -0.75 -3.69
CA LYS A 94 17.58 -0.67 -3.21
C LYS A 94 17.66 -1.03 -1.74
N LYS A 95 18.23 -2.21 -1.48
CA LYS A 95 18.60 -2.73 -0.18
C LYS A 95 19.57 -1.79 0.53
#